data_AF-A0AAV8UXX6-F1
#
_entry.id   AF-A0AAV8UXX6-F1
#
_cell.length_a   1.000
_cell.length_b   1.000
_cell.length_c   1.000
_cell.angle_alpha   90.00
_cell.angle_beta   90.00
_cell.angle_gamma   90.00
#
_symmetry.space_group_name_H-M   'P 1'
#
loop_
_entity.id
_entity.type
_entity.pdbx_description
1 polymer ?
#
loop_
_entity_poly.entity_id
_entity_poly.type
_entity_poly.pdbx_seq_one_letter_code
_entity_poly.pdbx_strand_id
1 'polypeptide(L)'
;MSEMKRGILINGHGEFNSSLDLDLGPSHLGIVSVLPTFRAGKSSLLNDLFSTSFTVKHGFKKGRKEDPRKAAGLSVELVGRDLVVFDSEKRGSSTTKKVVTLQACLSDVVVFIVFESDLGRRDSFDIEVIQSFFVDAYKISHPEGLKSKLIILVRDVHDAGTRKNQKNMERLILRKLEKLWLSCRQDRTANLRSFLDIAVWHLPHHRLKLVEYSESLKNLHQLMIDAVEGGKFSKSIDGFSFTTYSQFVWTSMREDETEMLPKLADLVAMNDSDVQFGRIRRESWRVIEAWRLRVDSSSIIFNFGPAASDLYTKALREFDEKTSSFSENRFRRTRRQELIDLLENAISGLFVDQLKLLQRAANSEVRTKLLEEVRRSGIISETRQDSITREAISRFCSGAETLEVSDLRLSAYAARIELENALHSLITGFSGSAVAQGTAASRNAQLSRSNRRTYIPGNILPGVSLGLSVTSEVRNNGYGNAQLWSSYSNGPHTLNLGYANDADAVLQQGGGGVPFIRLQPSLRFDIDAPYMCSELQKRRQGGRG
;
A
#
# COMPACT_ATOMS: atom_id res chain seq x y z
N MET A 1 13.29 -0.50 26.04
CA MET A 1 14.14 -1.21 25.06
C MET A 1 15.45 -0.45 25.01
N SER A 2 16.59 -1.06 25.35
CA SER A 2 17.88 -0.36 25.29
C SER A 2 18.20 -0.09 23.82
N GLU A 3 18.36 1.19 23.44
CA GLU A 3 18.94 1.59 22.16
C GLU A 3 20.19 0.74 21.91
N MET A 4 20.17 -0.09 20.86
CA MET A 4 21.31 -0.95 20.55
C MET A 4 22.37 -0.07 19.88
N LYS A 5 23.21 0.58 20.70
CA LYS A 5 24.27 1.50 20.24
C LYS A 5 25.48 0.80 19.62
N ARG A 6 25.45 -0.52 19.49
CA ARG A 6 26.57 -1.32 18.99
C ARG A 6 26.10 -2.56 18.25
N GLY A 7 26.90 -3.03 17.32
CA GLY A 7 26.68 -4.32 16.72
C GLY A 7 27.82 -4.80 15.84
N ILE A 8 27.59 -5.95 15.23
CA ILE A 8 28.54 -6.59 14.32
C ILE A 8 28.04 -6.31 12.90
N LEU A 9 28.80 -5.50 12.15
CA LEU A 9 28.49 -5.17 10.77
C LEU A 9 28.90 -6.31 9.83
N ILE A 10 30.09 -6.88 10.06
CA ILE A 10 30.58 -8.07 9.34
C ILE A 10 30.81 -9.20 10.35
N ASN A 11 30.07 -10.30 10.18
CA ASN A 11 30.08 -11.41 11.13
C ASN A 11 31.34 -12.30 11.03
N GLY A 12 31.38 -13.33 11.88
CA GLY A 12 32.44 -14.33 11.89
C GLY A 12 32.47 -15.26 10.66
N HIS A 13 31.58 -15.11 9.70
CA HIS A 13 31.63 -15.84 8.43
C HIS A 13 32.04 -14.94 7.26
N GLY A 14 32.27 -13.64 7.51
CA GLY A 14 32.53 -12.67 6.45
C GLY A 14 31.24 -12.24 5.74
N GLU A 15 30.09 -12.39 6.39
CA GLU A 15 28.80 -11.99 5.85
C GLU A 15 28.39 -10.63 6.43
N PHE A 16 27.73 -9.83 5.61
CA PHE A 16 27.17 -8.55 6.01
C PHE A 16 25.92 -8.75 6.85
N ASN A 17 25.82 -8.06 7.98
CA ASN A 17 24.65 -8.08 8.82
C ASN A 17 23.63 -7.02 8.39
N SER A 18 22.76 -7.37 7.45
CA SER A 18 21.69 -6.47 6.97
C SER A 18 20.61 -6.18 8.01
N SER A 19 20.53 -6.97 9.08
CA SER A 19 19.59 -6.76 10.19
C SER A 19 20.12 -5.81 11.26
N LEU A 20 21.32 -5.24 11.06
CA LEU A 20 21.88 -4.28 12.00
C LEU A 20 21.14 -2.94 11.90
N ASP A 21 20.25 -2.72 12.86
CA ASP A 21 19.55 -1.45 13.08
C ASP A 21 20.26 -0.69 14.20
N LEU A 22 21.24 0.14 13.82
CA LEU A 22 21.77 1.16 14.71
C LEU A 22 20.82 2.34 14.57
N ASP A 23 20.19 2.76 15.68
CA ASP A 23 19.33 3.95 15.70
C ASP A 23 20.20 5.23 15.55
N LEU A 24 20.66 5.48 14.32
CA LEU A 24 21.63 6.52 13.97
C LEU A 24 20.96 7.86 13.62
N GLY A 25 19.64 7.88 13.49
CA GLY A 25 18.87 9.09 13.15
C GLY A 25 19.19 9.69 11.77
N PRO A 26 18.68 10.90 11.47
CA PRO A 26 18.86 11.57 10.18
C PRO A 26 20.15 12.38 10.05
N SER A 27 20.93 12.53 11.13
CA SER A 27 22.11 13.40 11.13
C SER A 27 23.25 12.82 10.30
N HIS A 28 24.08 13.70 9.74
CA HIS A 28 25.36 13.31 9.18
C HIS A 28 26.23 12.64 10.24
N LEU A 29 26.92 11.59 9.83
CA LEU A 29 27.78 10.81 10.68
C LEU A 29 29.24 11.16 10.45
N GLY A 30 29.94 11.34 11.57
CA GLY A 30 31.38 11.22 11.64
C GLY A 30 31.79 9.76 11.75
N ILE A 31 32.75 9.31 10.95
CA ILE A 31 33.19 7.91 10.99
C ILE A 31 34.70 7.81 11.24
N VAL A 32 35.05 7.13 12.33
CA VAL A 32 36.44 6.84 12.72
C VAL A 32 36.68 5.34 12.66
N SER A 33 37.75 4.92 12.00
CA SER A 33 38.12 3.50 11.94
C SER A 33 39.58 3.24 12.27
N VAL A 34 39.84 2.05 12.83
CA VAL A 34 41.19 1.52 12.97
C VAL A 34 41.36 0.37 11.97
N LEU A 35 42.39 0.45 11.13
CA LEU A 35 42.68 -0.58 10.14
C LEU A 35 43.00 -1.93 10.81
N PRO A 36 42.74 -3.07 10.13
CA PRO A 36 42.87 -4.39 10.72
C PRO A 36 44.34 -4.76 10.93
N THR A 37 44.89 -4.36 12.08
CA THR A 37 46.23 -4.74 12.51
C THR A 37 46.18 -5.87 13.54
N PHE A 38 47.02 -6.87 13.37
CA PHE A 38 46.99 -8.05 14.22
C PHE A 38 47.56 -7.74 15.60
N ARG A 39 46.78 -8.00 16.66
CA ARG A 39 47.20 -7.87 18.09
C ARG A 39 47.76 -6.50 18.50
N ALA A 40 47.35 -5.42 17.84
CA ALA A 40 47.82 -4.07 18.14
C ALA A 40 47.10 -3.34 19.31
N GLY A 41 46.27 -4.05 20.08
CA GLY A 41 45.50 -3.44 21.18
C GLY A 41 44.40 -2.47 20.74
N LYS A 42 43.86 -2.64 19.52
CA LYS A 42 42.86 -1.73 18.89
C LYS A 42 41.61 -1.52 19.74
N SER A 43 40.93 -2.60 20.13
CA SER A 43 39.70 -2.51 20.94
C SER A 43 39.96 -1.80 22.28
N SER A 44 41.11 -2.04 22.91
CA SER A 44 41.49 -1.34 24.14
C SER A 44 41.72 0.15 23.88
N LEU A 45 42.45 0.50 22.81
CA LEU A 45 42.68 1.89 22.43
C LEU A 45 41.36 2.62 22.13
N LEU A 46 40.44 1.99 21.39
CA LEU A 46 39.15 2.58 21.05
C LEU A 46 38.28 2.79 22.29
N ASN A 47 38.26 1.82 23.20
CA ASN A 47 37.57 1.95 24.47
C ASN A 47 38.16 3.09 25.31
N ASP A 48 39.48 3.27 25.32
CA ASP A 48 40.11 4.38 26.04
C ASP A 48 39.85 5.74 25.36
N LEU A 49 39.86 5.80 24.02
CA LEU A 49 39.67 7.05 23.24
C LEU A 49 38.23 7.56 23.30
N PHE A 50 37.27 6.68 23.02
CA PHE A 50 35.88 7.05 22.75
C PHE A 50 34.91 6.52 23.80
N SER A 51 35.42 5.90 24.88
CA SER A 51 34.60 5.25 25.90
C SER A 51 33.69 4.14 25.33
N THR A 52 34.12 3.48 24.25
CA THR A 52 33.39 2.36 23.64
C THR A 52 33.46 1.09 24.49
N SER A 53 32.62 0.11 24.17
CA SER A 53 32.53 -1.17 24.86
C SER A 53 32.90 -2.36 23.97
N PHE A 54 33.92 -2.21 23.11
CA PHE A 54 34.44 -3.30 22.29
C PHE A 54 35.08 -4.39 23.14
N THR A 55 34.99 -5.64 22.67
CA THR A 55 35.50 -6.78 23.41
C THR A 55 37.01 -6.86 23.30
N VAL A 56 37.72 -6.66 24.41
CA VAL A 56 39.18 -6.77 24.47
C VAL A 56 39.60 -8.23 24.62
N LYS A 57 40.41 -8.73 23.68
CA LYS A 57 41.00 -10.06 23.77
C LYS A 57 42.31 -10.04 24.57
N HIS A 58 42.38 -10.81 25.66
CA HIS A 58 43.62 -10.98 26.42
C HIS A 58 44.44 -12.14 25.86
N GLY A 59 45.63 -11.83 25.33
CA GLY A 59 46.43 -12.74 24.49
C GLY A 59 47.06 -13.97 25.15
N PHE A 60 46.78 -14.29 26.42
CA PHE A 60 47.41 -15.42 27.11
C PHE A 60 46.46 -16.11 28.10
N LYS A 61 45.45 -16.85 27.60
CA LYS A 61 44.88 -17.98 28.36
C LYS A 61 45.41 -19.28 27.75
N LYS A 62 46.34 -19.93 28.46
CA LYS A 62 46.91 -21.25 28.10
C LYS A 62 45.75 -22.22 27.81
N GLY A 63 45.71 -22.80 26.62
CA GLY A 63 44.78 -23.90 26.27
C GLY A 63 43.56 -23.56 25.42
N ARG A 64 43.22 -22.29 25.16
CA ARG A 64 42.10 -21.93 24.27
C ARG A 64 42.65 -21.42 22.93
N LYS A 65 42.72 -22.30 21.91
CA LYS A 65 42.80 -21.83 20.51
C LYS A 65 41.45 -21.19 20.20
N GLU A 66 41.37 -19.85 20.24
CA GLU A 66 40.18 -19.16 19.75
C GLU A 66 39.97 -19.54 18.29
N ASP A 67 38.77 -20.00 17.97
CA ASP A 67 38.37 -20.26 16.59
C ASP A 67 38.34 -18.91 15.86
N PRO A 68 39.22 -18.68 14.86
CA PRO A 68 39.24 -17.44 14.11
C PRO A 68 37.87 -17.13 13.50
N ARG A 69 37.05 -18.16 13.24
CA ARG A 69 35.68 -18.10 12.69
C ARG A 69 34.65 -17.47 13.64
N LYS A 70 34.93 -17.36 14.94
CA LYS A 70 33.98 -16.81 15.92
C LYS A 70 34.16 -15.31 16.21
N ALA A 71 35.24 -14.70 15.73
CA ALA A 71 35.48 -13.28 15.89
C ALA A 71 34.81 -12.48 14.77
N ALA A 72 34.13 -11.38 15.12
CA ALA A 72 33.55 -10.45 14.16
C ALA A 72 34.64 -9.87 13.24
N GLY A 73 34.36 -9.76 11.94
CA GLY A 73 35.28 -9.13 10.98
C GLY A 73 35.32 -7.61 11.12
N LEU A 74 34.17 -7.00 11.44
CA LEU A 74 34.03 -5.56 11.69
C LEU A 74 32.89 -5.31 12.69
N SER A 75 33.24 -4.73 13.83
CA SER A 75 32.31 -4.28 14.87
C SER A 75 32.17 -2.78 14.82
N VAL A 76 30.97 -2.29 15.15
CA VAL A 76 30.61 -0.88 15.06
C VAL A 76 29.90 -0.44 16.33
N GLU A 77 30.18 0.78 16.79
CA GLU A 77 29.56 1.38 17.97
C GLU A 77 29.29 2.87 17.72
N LEU A 78 28.07 3.31 18.02
CA LEU A 78 27.65 4.71 18.02
C LEU A 78 28.06 5.35 19.34
N VAL A 79 28.88 6.40 19.24
CA VAL A 79 29.36 7.21 20.36
C VAL A 79 28.68 8.57 20.27
N GLY A 80 28.01 8.98 21.35
CA GLY A 80 27.22 10.21 21.33
C GLY A 80 25.99 10.08 20.44
N ARG A 81 25.83 10.98 19.45
CA ARG A 81 24.68 11.03 18.54
C ARG A 81 25.05 10.80 17.07
N ASP A 82 26.26 11.13 16.69
CA ASP A 82 26.67 11.27 15.29
C ASP A 82 28.07 10.68 15.00
N LEU A 83 28.76 10.11 15.99
CA LEU A 83 30.07 9.50 15.78
C LEU A 83 29.98 7.98 15.75
N VAL A 84 30.33 7.36 14.63
CA VAL A 84 30.42 5.89 14.51
C VAL A 84 31.89 5.47 14.53
N VAL A 85 32.19 4.52 15.40
CA VAL A 85 33.55 3.98 15.59
C VAL A 85 33.61 2.54 15.10
N PHE A 86 34.63 2.22 14.31
CA PHE A 86 34.86 0.89 13.74
C PHE A 86 36.05 0.20 14.38
N ASP A 87 35.81 -1.00 14.94
CA ASP A 87 36.84 -1.93 15.37
C ASP A 87 36.88 -3.14 14.42
N SER A 88 38.02 -3.35 13.77
CA SER A 88 38.19 -4.38 12.75
C SER A 88 39.16 -5.47 13.19
N GLU A 89 38.98 -6.70 12.73
CA GLU A 89 39.95 -7.77 12.99
C GLU A 89 40.57 -8.29 11.70
N LYS A 90 41.89 -8.50 11.72
CA LYS A 90 42.62 -9.06 10.56
C LYS A 90 42.21 -10.52 10.38
N ARG A 91 41.77 -10.89 9.17
CA ARG A 91 41.12 -12.18 8.91
C ARG A 91 41.19 -12.59 7.44
N GLY A 92 41.91 -13.68 7.14
CA GLY A 92 42.18 -14.07 5.74
C GLY A 92 42.78 -12.93 4.90
N SER A 93 43.22 -13.20 3.67
CA SER A 93 43.65 -12.08 2.80
C SER A 93 42.44 -11.36 2.20
N SER A 94 41.47 -12.13 1.66
CA SER A 94 40.29 -11.58 0.96
C SER A 94 39.37 -10.76 1.88
N THR A 95 38.91 -11.31 3.01
CA THR A 95 38.01 -10.58 3.92
C THR A 95 38.67 -9.33 4.51
N THR A 96 39.96 -9.40 4.88
CA THR A 96 40.71 -8.22 5.35
C THR A 96 40.72 -7.11 4.30
N LYS A 97 40.99 -7.43 3.03
CA LYS A 97 40.96 -6.43 1.95
C LYS A 97 39.60 -5.77 1.83
N LYS A 98 38.51 -6.57 1.79
CA LYS A 98 37.14 -6.02 1.75
C LYS A 98 36.81 -5.11 2.94
N VAL A 99 37.22 -5.48 4.15
CA VAL A 99 37.03 -4.64 5.34
C VAL A 99 37.82 -3.34 5.23
N VAL A 100 39.07 -3.39 4.76
CA VAL A 100 39.90 -2.19 4.52
C VAL A 100 39.25 -1.28 3.49
N THR A 101 38.73 -1.83 2.39
CA THR A 101 38.01 -1.07 1.37
C THR A 101 36.77 -0.41 1.94
N LEU A 102 35.97 -1.14 2.72
CA LEU A 102 34.78 -0.61 3.38
C LEU A 102 35.15 0.54 4.33
N GLN A 103 36.21 0.39 5.11
CA GLN A 103 36.76 1.46 5.96
C GLN A 103 37.23 2.66 5.15
N ALA A 104 37.90 2.44 4.00
CA ALA A 104 38.34 3.50 3.09
C ALA A 104 37.16 4.24 2.44
N CYS A 105 36.04 3.57 2.16
CA CYS A 105 34.81 4.16 1.62
C CYS A 105 34.02 4.94 2.68
N LEU A 106 34.03 4.51 3.94
CA LEU A 106 33.16 5.07 4.98
C LEU A 106 33.84 6.12 5.87
N SER A 107 35.11 5.92 6.22
CA SER A 107 35.72 6.67 7.33
C SER A 107 36.25 8.04 6.92
N ASP A 108 35.99 9.06 7.74
CA ASP A 108 36.58 10.40 7.62
C ASP A 108 38.02 10.38 8.18
N VAL A 109 38.19 9.67 9.30
CA VAL A 109 39.48 9.48 9.98
C VAL A 109 39.81 7.99 10.03
N VAL A 110 41.01 7.64 9.59
CA VAL A 110 41.53 6.26 9.56
C VAL A 110 42.80 6.20 10.39
N VAL A 111 42.88 5.23 11.29
CA VAL A 111 44.03 5.01 12.17
C VAL A 111 44.77 3.74 11.73
N PHE A 112 46.07 3.87 11.52
CA PHE A 112 46.96 2.75 11.30
C PHE A 112 47.95 2.65 12.46
N ILE A 113 47.89 1.55 13.21
CA ILE A 113 48.73 1.33 14.39
C ILE A 113 50.04 0.66 13.99
N VAL A 114 51.16 1.19 14.48
CA VAL A 114 52.50 0.62 14.33
C VAL A 114 53.20 0.67 15.69
N PHE A 115 53.93 -0.38 16.09
CA PHE A 115 54.75 -0.29 17.31
C PHE A 115 56.10 0.36 17.00
N GLU A 116 56.64 1.12 17.95
CA GLU A 116 57.98 1.71 17.81
C GLU A 116 59.03 0.62 17.50
N SER A 117 58.94 -0.54 18.16
CA SER A 117 59.82 -1.70 17.94
C SER A 117 59.76 -2.28 16.52
N ASP A 118 58.68 -2.03 15.79
CA ASP A 118 58.51 -2.51 14.42
C ASP A 118 59.07 -1.52 13.39
N LEU A 119 59.36 -0.29 13.80
CA LEU A 119 59.97 0.70 12.92
C LEU A 119 61.41 0.29 12.58
N GLY A 120 61.71 0.22 11.28
CA GLY A 120 63.03 -0.14 10.78
C GLY A 120 63.21 -1.61 10.40
N ARG A 121 62.29 -2.51 10.77
CA ARG A 121 62.30 -3.88 10.23
C ARG A 121 61.61 -3.91 8.85
N ARG A 122 62.04 -4.85 8.00
CA ARG A 122 61.53 -4.94 6.61
C ARG A 122 60.08 -5.40 6.58
N ASP A 123 59.72 -6.40 7.38
CA ASP A 123 58.46 -7.16 7.28
C ASP A 123 57.58 -7.13 8.55
N SER A 124 57.75 -6.13 9.43
CA SER A 124 57.21 -6.16 10.81
C SER A 124 55.85 -5.52 11.03
N PHE A 125 55.39 -4.63 10.14
CA PHE A 125 54.03 -4.08 10.23
C PHE A 125 53.18 -4.61 9.09
N ASP A 126 51.85 -4.58 9.26
CA ASP A 126 50.85 -5.07 8.30
C ASP A 126 50.85 -4.25 6.99
N ILE A 127 51.94 -4.35 6.21
CA ILE A 127 52.18 -3.58 4.97
C ILE A 127 51.07 -3.84 3.95
N GLU A 128 50.61 -5.08 3.84
CA GLU A 128 49.54 -5.47 2.93
C GLU A 128 48.24 -4.68 3.20
N VAL A 129 47.95 -4.39 4.48
CA VAL A 129 46.75 -3.66 4.89
C VAL A 129 46.83 -2.21 4.45
N ILE A 130 47.96 -1.54 4.70
CA ILE A 130 48.14 -0.14 4.28
C ILE A 130 48.25 -0.01 2.76
N GLN A 131 48.84 -1.00 2.07
CA GLN A 131 48.87 -1.03 0.61
C GLN A 131 47.46 -1.16 0.02
N SER A 132 46.62 -2.05 0.57
CA SER A 132 45.22 -2.17 0.17
C SER A 132 44.48 -0.84 0.39
N PHE A 133 44.67 -0.23 1.56
CA PHE A 133 44.07 1.07 1.87
C PHE A 133 44.50 2.15 0.89
N PHE A 134 45.77 2.17 0.47
CA PHE A 134 46.26 3.14 -0.52
C PHE A 134 45.68 2.97 -1.92
N VAL A 135 45.48 1.72 -2.35
CA VAL A 135 44.80 1.43 -3.62
C VAL A 135 43.36 1.97 -3.58
N ASP A 136 42.65 1.70 -2.49
CA ASP A 136 41.24 2.09 -2.34
C ASP A 136 41.10 3.61 -2.15
N ALA A 137 41.93 4.21 -1.29
CA ALA A 137 41.97 5.65 -1.09
C ALA A 137 42.18 6.38 -2.41
N TYR A 138 43.11 5.93 -3.27
CA TYR A 138 43.32 6.52 -4.59
C TYR A 138 42.09 6.44 -5.50
N LYS A 139 41.44 5.27 -5.56
CA LYS A 139 40.24 5.07 -6.38
C LYS A 139 39.05 5.92 -5.93
N ILE A 140 38.91 6.13 -4.63
CA ILE A 140 37.82 6.93 -4.04
C ILE A 140 38.05 8.43 -4.24
N SER A 141 39.29 8.87 -4.01
CA SER A 141 39.66 10.28 -4.05
C SER A 141 39.96 10.81 -5.45
N HIS A 142 40.14 9.93 -6.44
CA HIS A 142 40.32 10.31 -7.84
C HIS A 142 39.09 9.91 -8.67
N PRO A 143 38.39 10.85 -9.34
CA PRO A 143 38.71 12.26 -9.58
C PRO A 143 38.11 13.25 -8.56
N GLU A 144 37.33 12.77 -7.58
CA GLU A 144 36.40 13.62 -6.81
C GLU A 144 37.05 14.46 -5.70
N GLY A 145 38.32 14.25 -5.40
CA GLY A 145 39.08 15.05 -4.43
C GLY A 145 38.71 14.80 -2.97
N LEU A 146 37.90 13.79 -2.67
CA LEU A 146 37.45 13.46 -1.31
C LEU A 146 38.59 12.78 -0.55
N LYS A 147 39.15 13.52 0.41
CA LYS A 147 40.31 13.09 1.20
C LYS A 147 39.86 12.45 2.51
N SER A 148 40.63 11.50 3.00
CA SER A 148 40.55 11.03 4.38
C SER A 148 41.76 11.51 5.18
N LYS A 149 41.57 11.66 6.49
CA LYS A 149 42.68 11.86 7.42
C LYS A 149 43.24 10.51 7.84
N LEU A 150 44.51 10.26 7.53
CA LEU A 150 45.24 9.06 7.93
C LEU A 150 46.16 9.39 9.11
N ILE A 151 45.88 8.79 10.27
CA ILE A 151 46.70 8.91 11.47
C ILE A 151 47.55 7.64 11.61
N ILE A 152 48.87 7.81 11.51
CA ILE A 152 49.82 6.75 11.83
C ILE A 152 50.12 6.83 13.33
N LEU A 153 49.56 5.89 14.08
CA LEU A 153 49.72 5.84 15.53
C LEU A 153 50.91 4.94 15.90
N VAL A 154 51.99 5.57 16.34
CA VAL A 154 53.19 4.89 16.85
C VAL A 154 52.98 4.55 18.33
N ARG A 155 52.86 3.26 18.65
CA ARG A 155 52.64 2.73 20.00
C ARG A 155 53.94 2.46 20.74
N ASP A 156 53.82 2.48 22.07
CA ASP A 156 54.82 2.08 23.05
C ASP A 156 56.15 2.82 22.88
N VAL A 157 56.06 4.13 22.62
CA VAL A 157 57.23 4.99 22.48
C VAL A 157 58.01 5.05 23.79
N HIS A 158 59.20 4.45 23.83
CA HIS A 158 60.04 4.30 25.00
C HIS A 158 60.70 5.63 25.41
N ASP A 159 61.32 6.31 24.45
CA ASP A 159 61.92 7.62 24.65
C ASP A 159 61.23 8.66 23.77
N ALA A 160 60.40 9.51 24.37
CA ALA A 160 60.10 10.84 23.83
C ALA A 160 61.36 11.77 23.84
N GLY A 161 62.56 11.19 23.87
CA GLY A 161 63.84 11.85 24.04
C GLY A 161 64.12 12.78 22.86
N THR A 162 63.87 14.07 23.08
CA THR A 162 63.96 15.21 22.16
C THR A 162 63.02 15.16 20.95
N ARG A 163 62.34 16.29 20.71
CA ARG A 163 61.56 16.59 19.49
C ARG A 163 62.28 16.23 18.18
N LYS A 164 63.62 16.17 18.20
CA LYS A 164 64.48 15.76 17.09
C LYS A 164 64.29 14.28 16.71
N ASN A 165 64.20 13.37 17.69
CA ASN A 165 64.04 11.94 17.42
C ASN A 165 62.65 11.60 16.88
N GLN A 166 61.59 12.21 17.44
CA GLN A 166 60.23 12.10 16.90
C GLN A 166 60.16 12.61 15.45
N LYS A 167 60.76 13.77 15.15
CA LYS A 167 60.85 14.29 13.77
C LYS A 167 61.66 13.39 12.83
N ASN A 168 62.70 12.72 13.33
CA ASN A 168 63.46 11.75 12.53
C ASN A 168 62.60 10.53 12.20
N MET A 169 61.89 10.01 13.21
CA MET A 169 61.01 8.85 13.07
C MET A 169 59.85 9.14 12.13
N GLU A 170 59.19 10.28 12.28
CA GLU A 170 58.15 10.77 11.38
C GLU A 170 58.66 10.83 9.93
N ARG A 171 59.85 11.41 9.70
CA ARG A 171 60.45 11.45 8.35
C ARG A 171 60.70 10.05 7.76
N LEU A 172 61.13 9.09 8.58
CA LEU A 172 61.35 7.71 8.13
C LEU A 172 60.03 7.00 7.78
N ILE A 173 59.01 7.17 8.62
CA ILE A 173 57.66 6.64 8.38
C ILE A 173 57.09 7.22 7.09
N LEU A 174 57.10 8.54 6.94
CA LEU A 174 56.56 9.22 5.77
C LEU A 174 57.26 8.78 4.47
N ARG A 175 58.60 8.69 4.48
CA ARG A 175 59.35 8.15 3.33
C ARG A 175 58.98 6.71 3.00
N LYS A 176 58.74 5.86 4.00
CA LYS A 176 58.31 4.47 3.77
C LYS A 176 56.90 4.44 3.18
N LEU A 177 55.98 5.27 3.68
CA LEU A 177 54.62 5.38 3.14
C LEU A 177 54.62 5.91 1.70
N GLU A 178 55.42 6.91 1.37
CA GLU A 178 55.57 7.41 0.00
C GLU A 178 56.08 6.31 -0.96
N LYS A 179 57.05 5.50 -0.52
CA LYS A 179 57.52 4.34 -1.30
C LYS A 179 56.43 3.29 -1.50
N LEU A 180 55.69 2.96 -0.44
CA LEU A 180 54.56 2.01 -0.52
C LEU A 180 53.48 2.55 -1.46
N TRP A 181 53.13 3.82 -1.35
CA TRP A 181 52.18 4.50 -2.23
C TRP A 181 52.55 4.39 -3.70
N LEU A 182 53.82 4.62 -4.05
CA LEU A 182 54.34 4.47 -5.41
C LEU A 182 54.28 3.03 -5.91
N SER A 183 54.38 2.03 -5.03
CA SER A 183 54.28 0.61 -5.41
C SER A 183 52.84 0.17 -5.70
N CYS A 184 51.83 0.89 -5.20
CA CYS A 184 50.42 0.51 -5.27
C CYS A 184 49.69 1.05 -6.51
N ARG A 185 50.35 1.81 -7.39
CA ARG A 185 49.69 2.60 -8.44
C ARG A 185 50.38 2.49 -9.78
N GLN A 186 49.57 2.61 -10.84
CA GLN A 186 50.06 2.72 -12.21
C GLN A 186 50.52 4.15 -12.54
N ASP A 187 49.78 5.18 -12.11
CA ASP A 187 50.19 6.57 -12.26
C ASP A 187 51.19 6.98 -11.17
N ARG A 188 52.44 7.18 -11.56
CA ARG A 188 53.53 7.56 -10.64
C ARG A 188 53.60 9.07 -10.35
N THR A 189 52.80 9.90 -11.02
CA THR A 189 52.83 11.37 -10.84
C THR A 189 51.95 11.84 -9.68
N ALA A 190 50.96 11.01 -9.31
CA ALA A 190 50.01 11.25 -8.24
C ALA A 190 50.65 11.19 -6.83
N ASN A 191 50.81 12.36 -6.18
CA ASN A 191 51.43 12.49 -4.85
C ASN A 191 50.50 11.98 -3.72
N LEU A 192 51.03 11.23 -2.76
CA LEU A 192 50.27 10.72 -1.60
C LEU A 192 49.43 11.79 -0.88
N ARG A 193 50.01 12.98 -0.66
CA ARG A 193 49.36 14.08 0.07
C ARG A 193 48.24 14.77 -0.71
N SER A 194 48.12 14.54 -2.02
CA SER A 194 46.96 15.05 -2.75
C SER A 194 45.69 14.25 -2.48
N PHE A 195 45.80 13.03 -1.93
CA PHE A 195 44.67 12.13 -1.69
C PHE A 195 44.40 11.85 -0.21
N LEU A 196 45.43 11.95 0.64
CA LEU A 196 45.34 11.72 2.08
C LEU A 196 45.96 12.88 2.87
N ASP A 197 45.33 13.25 3.98
CA ASP A 197 45.94 14.14 4.98
C ASP A 197 46.58 13.28 6.07
N ILE A 198 47.91 13.27 6.14
CA ILE A 198 48.66 12.30 6.94
C ILE A 198 49.24 12.98 8.18
N ALA A 199 48.93 12.43 9.35
CA ALA A 199 49.53 12.80 10.61
C ALA A 199 50.22 11.60 11.28
N VAL A 200 51.39 11.81 11.89
CA VAL A 200 52.05 10.79 12.72
C VAL A 200 51.84 11.16 14.18
N TRP A 201 51.23 10.26 14.95
CA TRP A 201 50.97 10.46 16.37
C TRP A 201 51.79 9.49 17.22
N HIS A 202 52.33 9.98 18.32
CA HIS A 202 53.21 9.21 19.20
C HIS A 202 52.48 8.93 20.50
N LEU A 203 52.27 7.66 20.81
CA LEU A 203 51.55 7.22 22.01
C LEU A 203 52.53 6.52 22.96
N PRO A 204 52.77 7.09 24.16
CA PRO A 204 53.63 6.48 25.18
C PRO A 204 53.17 5.09 25.60
N HIS A 205 54.04 4.34 26.25
CA HIS A 205 53.70 3.00 26.73
C HIS A 205 52.59 3.05 27.79
N HIS A 206 51.46 2.37 27.53
CA HIS A 206 50.24 2.45 28.36
C HIS A 206 50.44 2.04 29.82
N ARG A 207 51.30 1.06 30.11
CA ARG A 207 51.59 0.66 31.51
C ARG A 207 52.70 1.45 32.20
N LEU A 208 53.79 1.74 31.48
CA LEU A 208 55.00 2.32 32.07
C LEU A 208 54.91 3.86 32.18
N LYS A 209 54.11 4.49 31.32
CA LYS A 209 54.00 5.95 31.18
C LYS A 209 52.54 6.39 31.17
N LEU A 210 51.77 5.94 32.18
CA LEU A 210 50.33 6.15 32.28
C LEU A 210 49.89 7.62 32.15
N VAL A 211 50.59 8.54 32.83
CA VAL A 211 50.23 9.98 32.82
C VAL A 211 50.40 10.57 31.41
N GLU A 212 51.57 10.37 30.81
CA GLU A 212 51.90 10.82 29.45
C GLU A 212 50.99 10.15 28.40
N TYR A 213 50.66 8.88 28.60
CA TYR A 213 49.72 8.14 27.78
C TYR A 213 48.34 8.79 27.82
N SER A 214 47.79 9.03 29.01
CA SER A 214 46.46 9.65 29.18
C SER A 214 46.40 11.06 28.59
N GLU A 215 47.44 11.87 28.74
CA GLU A 215 47.50 13.20 28.14
C GLU A 215 47.58 13.12 26.60
N SER A 216 48.46 12.29 26.05
CA SER A 216 48.58 12.06 24.61
C SER A 216 47.27 11.54 24.01
N LEU A 217 46.56 10.67 24.74
CA LEU A 217 45.28 10.10 24.33
C LEU A 217 44.18 11.15 24.25
N LYS A 218 44.08 12.06 25.23
CA LYS A 218 43.12 13.18 25.21
C LYS A 218 43.35 14.09 24.01
N ASN A 219 44.60 14.43 23.74
CA ASN A 219 44.98 15.27 22.59
C ASN A 219 44.70 14.56 21.26
N LEU A 220 44.92 13.25 21.18
CA LEU A 220 44.58 12.44 20.01
C LEU A 220 43.07 12.39 19.78
N HIS A 221 42.28 12.19 20.85
CA HIS A 221 40.83 12.22 20.77
C HIS A 221 40.34 13.56 20.21
N GLN A 222 40.80 14.68 20.75
CA GLN A 222 40.43 16.01 20.25
C GLN A 222 40.78 16.19 18.77
N LEU A 223 41.99 15.78 18.36
CA LEU A 223 42.42 15.85 16.95
C LEU A 223 41.51 15.08 15.99
N MET A 224 40.94 13.95 16.44
CA MET A 224 40.02 13.14 15.65
C MET A 224 38.64 13.78 15.59
N ILE A 225 38.11 14.28 16.71
CA ILE A 225 36.82 14.97 16.76
C ILE A 225 36.86 16.24 15.89
N ASP A 226 37.90 17.07 16.02
CA ASP A 226 38.06 18.29 15.21
C ASP A 226 38.10 17.97 13.71
N ALA A 227 38.70 16.83 13.33
CA ALA A 227 38.78 16.42 11.94
C ALA A 227 37.42 15.98 11.37
N VAL A 228 36.60 15.34 12.20
CA VAL A 228 35.24 14.91 11.88
C VAL A 228 34.32 16.14 11.78
N GLU A 229 34.27 16.95 12.83
CA GLU A 229 33.40 18.14 12.92
C GLU A 229 33.77 19.21 11.89
N GLY A 230 35.06 19.32 11.55
CA GLY A 230 35.52 20.27 10.53
C GLY A 230 35.01 20.00 9.12
N GLY A 231 34.37 18.85 8.86
CA GLY A 231 33.70 18.51 7.60
C GLY A 231 34.64 18.30 6.39
N LYS A 232 35.91 18.71 6.48
CA LYS A 232 36.92 18.60 5.41
C LYS A 232 37.07 17.19 4.85
N PHE A 233 36.88 16.17 5.68
CA PHE A 233 37.02 14.76 5.33
C PHE A 233 35.68 14.03 5.27
N SER A 234 34.57 14.76 5.48
CA SER A 234 33.23 14.16 5.55
C SER A 234 32.81 13.57 4.22
N LYS A 235 32.24 12.37 4.29
CA LYS A 235 31.66 11.69 3.13
C LYS A 235 30.14 11.87 3.03
N SER A 236 29.58 12.78 3.83
CA SER A 236 28.15 13.12 3.83
C SER A 236 27.20 11.95 4.06
N ILE A 237 27.65 10.90 4.76
CA ILE A 237 26.82 9.73 5.09
C ILE A 237 25.92 10.08 6.26
N ASP A 238 24.62 9.88 6.15
CA ASP A 238 23.68 10.01 7.27
C ASP A 238 23.35 8.67 7.93
N GLY A 239 22.76 8.75 9.13
CA GLY A 239 22.42 7.58 9.92
C GLY A 239 21.38 6.65 9.31
N PHE A 240 20.38 7.17 8.59
CA PHE A 240 19.36 6.33 7.95
C PHE A 240 19.91 5.50 6.80
N SER A 241 20.91 6.04 6.10
CA SER A 241 21.47 5.43 4.91
C SER A 241 22.70 4.57 5.20
N PHE A 242 23.32 4.73 6.38
CA PHE A 242 24.55 4.05 6.78
C PHE A 242 24.55 2.54 6.50
N THR A 243 23.51 1.81 6.96
CA THR A 243 23.45 0.35 6.81
C THR A 243 23.29 -0.07 5.35
N THR A 244 22.37 0.58 4.61
CA THR A 244 22.14 0.33 3.18
C THR A 244 23.40 0.61 2.36
N TYR A 245 24.07 1.73 2.67
CA TYR A 245 25.30 2.14 2.02
C TYR A 245 26.44 1.15 2.27
N SER A 246 26.64 0.76 3.53
CA SER A 246 27.65 -0.23 3.91
C SER A 246 27.39 -1.58 3.25
N GLN A 247 26.13 -1.99 3.13
CA GLN A 247 25.73 -3.22 2.45
C GLN A 247 26.06 -3.16 0.96
N PHE A 248 25.70 -2.06 0.30
CA PHE A 248 25.97 -1.86 -1.11
C PHE A 248 27.47 -1.97 -1.39
N VAL A 249 28.28 -1.17 -0.69
CA VAL A 249 29.74 -1.20 -0.79
C VAL A 249 30.29 -2.62 -0.57
N TRP A 250 29.82 -3.34 0.45
CA TRP A 250 30.23 -4.72 0.71
C TRP A 250 29.87 -5.70 -0.42
N THR A 251 28.65 -5.62 -0.97
CA THR A 251 28.17 -6.51 -2.04
C THR A 251 28.79 -6.22 -3.40
N SER A 252 29.16 -4.97 -3.68
CA SER A 252 29.81 -4.55 -4.92
C SER A 252 31.26 -5.05 -5.02
N MET A 253 31.92 -5.36 -3.90
CA MET A 253 33.27 -5.94 -3.90
C MET A 253 33.22 -7.42 -4.31
N ARG A 254 33.44 -7.71 -5.59
CA ARG A 254 33.68 -9.09 -6.06
C ARG A 254 35.06 -9.59 -5.61
N GLU A 255 35.23 -10.90 -5.46
CA GLU A 255 36.44 -11.49 -4.87
C GLU A 255 37.71 -11.31 -5.74
N ASP A 256 37.58 -10.99 -7.03
CA ASP A 256 38.73 -10.86 -7.95
C ASP A 256 38.79 -9.57 -8.79
N GLU A 257 37.76 -8.71 -8.76
CA GLU A 257 37.72 -7.47 -9.52
C GLU A 257 37.54 -6.28 -8.57
N THR A 258 38.67 -5.66 -8.19
CA THR A 258 38.66 -4.37 -7.50
C THR A 258 38.30 -3.19 -8.43
N GLU A 259 37.75 -3.46 -9.61
CA GLU A 259 37.74 -2.52 -10.74
C GLU A 259 36.54 -1.55 -10.74
N MET A 260 35.52 -1.74 -9.90
CA MET A 260 34.49 -0.72 -9.74
C MET A 260 34.13 -0.55 -8.26
N LEU A 261 35.03 0.10 -7.52
CA LEU A 261 34.54 0.87 -6.38
C LEU A 261 33.58 1.92 -6.95
N PRO A 262 32.32 1.96 -6.50
CA PRO A 262 31.36 2.93 -6.99
C PRO A 262 31.94 4.34 -6.83
N LYS A 263 31.73 5.19 -7.82
CA LYS A 263 32.21 6.58 -7.75
C LYS A 263 31.56 7.23 -6.54
N LEU A 264 32.30 8.06 -5.81
CA LEU A 264 31.77 8.65 -4.59
C LEU A 264 30.55 9.56 -4.88
N ALA A 265 30.44 10.11 -6.10
CA ALA A 265 29.25 10.80 -6.58
C ALA A 265 28.05 9.86 -6.78
N ASP A 266 28.26 8.62 -7.22
CA ASP A 266 27.19 7.61 -7.29
C ASP A 266 26.70 7.22 -5.91
N LEU A 267 27.62 7.19 -4.94
CA LEU A 267 27.38 6.85 -3.55
C LEU A 267 26.62 7.95 -2.81
N VAL A 268 27.02 9.20 -2.97
CA VAL A 268 26.30 10.37 -2.43
C VAL A 268 24.94 10.51 -3.10
N ALA A 269 24.86 10.34 -4.44
CA ALA A 269 23.58 10.39 -5.15
C ALA A 269 22.61 9.31 -4.67
N MET A 270 23.10 8.10 -4.42
CA MET A 270 22.30 7.00 -3.87
C MET A 270 21.78 7.35 -2.47
N ASN A 271 22.66 7.79 -1.57
CA ASN A 271 22.33 8.19 -0.21
C ASN A 271 21.25 9.29 -0.19
N ASP A 272 21.51 10.40 -0.87
CA ASP A 272 20.59 11.54 -0.92
C ASP A 272 19.24 11.14 -1.52
N SER A 273 19.24 10.34 -2.59
CA SER A 273 18.02 9.84 -3.22
C SER A 273 17.23 8.92 -2.29
N ASP A 274 17.89 8.03 -1.54
CA ASP A 274 17.24 7.11 -0.61
C ASP A 274 16.62 7.87 0.58
N VAL A 275 17.30 8.88 1.14
CA VAL A 275 16.76 9.72 2.21
C VAL A 275 15.51 10.46 1.75
N GLN A 276 15.58 11.13 0.59
CA GLN A 276 14.43 11.88 0.08
C GLN A 276 13.29 10.93 -0.27
N PHE A 277 13.58 9.77 -0.88
CA PHE A 277 12.61 8.72 -1.14
C PHE A 277 11.91 8.28 0.16
N GLY A 278 12.67 7.94 1.20
CA GLY A 278 12.13 7.46 2.46
C GLY A 278 11.23 8.49 3.16
N ARG A 279 11.63 9.78 3.16
CA ARG A 279 10.82 10.87 3.72
C ARG A 279 9.52 11.05 2.95
N ILE A 280 9.61 11.28 1.64
CA ILE A 280 8.46 11.56 0.78
C ILE A 280 7.49 10.38 0.78
N ARG A 281 8.00 9.15 0.68
CA ARG A 281 7.19 7.94 0.79
C ARG A 281 6.39 7.93 2.08
N ARG A 282 7.02 8.18 3.24
CA ARG A 282 6.34 8.15 4.54
C ARG A 282 5.23 9.19 4.64
N GLU A 283 5.46 10.39 4.11
CA GLU A 283 4.48 11.48 4.11
C GLU A 283 3.30 11.17 3.18
N SER A 284 3.58 10.76 1.94
CA SER A 284 2.55 10.39 0.97
C SER A 284 1.72 9.19 1.44
N TRP A 285 2.36 8.20 2.09
CA TRP A 285 1.67 7.01 2.55
C TRP A 285 0.65 7.28 3.66
N ARG A 286 0.86 8.32 4.49
CA ARG A 286 -0.14 8.72 5.49
C ARG A 286 -1.45 9.16 4.84
N VAL A 287 -1.36 9.86 3.72
CA VAL A 287 -2.54 10.31 2.95
C VAL A 287 -3.22 9.13 2.27
N ILE A 288 -2.43 8.29 1.59
CA ILE A 288 -2.91 7.08 0.89
C ILE A 288 -3.59 6.12 1.86
N GLU A 289 -3.03 5.91 3.05
CA GLU A 289 -3.62 5.02 4.06
C GLU A 289 -4.96 5.55 4.58
N ALA A 290 -5.06 6.86 4.80
CA ALA A 290 -6.32 7.49 5.21
C ALA A 290 -7.41 7.35 4.12
N TRP A 291 -7.02 7.44 2.84
CA TRP A 291 -7.89 7.16 1.71
C TRP A 291 -8.31 5.70 1.65
N ARG A 292 -7.36 4.77 1.80
CA ARG A 292 -7.64 3.32 1.80
C ARG A 292 -8.65 2.94 2.86
N LEU A 293 -8.47 3.41 4.10
CA LEU A 293 -9.41 3.15 5.20
C LEU A 293 -10.85 3.62 4.87
N ARG A 294 -11.00 4.74 4.16
CA ARG A 294 -12.32 5.22 3.71
C ARG A 294 -12.91 4.31 2.63
N VAL A 295 -12.13 3.95 1.63
CA VAL A 295 -12.58 3.07 0.53
C VAL A 295 -12.96 1.68 1.07
N ASP A 296 -12.18 1.13 2.00
CA ASP A 296 -12.47 -0.16 2.66
C ASP A 296 -13.78 -0.11 3.46
N SER A 297 -14.11 1.05 4.04
CA SER A 297 -15.41 1.29 4.70
C SER A 297 -16.58 1.52 3.72
N SER A 298 -16.38 1.26 2.42
CA SER A 298 -17.35 1.51 1.34
C SER A 298 -17.73 2.99 1.16
N SER A 299 -16.84 3.91 1.52
CA SER A 299 -17.01 5.34 1.34
C SER A 299 -16.18 5.87 0.18
N ILE A 300 -16.80 6.66 -0.70
CA ILE A 300 -16.12 7.29 -1.85
C ILE A 300 -15.40 8.54 -1.38
N ILE A 301 -14.17 8.75 -1.87
CA ILE A 301 -13.39 9.94 -1.57
C ILE A 301 -13.83 11.06 -2.51
N PHE A 302 -14.41 12.10 -1.94
CA PHE A 302 -14.79 13.29 -2.69
C PHE A 302 -13.54 14.03 -3.22
N ASN A 303 -13.60 14.50 -4.46
CA ASN A 303 -12.49 15.18 -5.15
C ASN A 303 -11.18 14.37 -5.18
N PHE A 304 -11.28 13.05 -5.27
CA PHE A 304 -10.11 12.17 -5.33
C PHE A 304 -9.17 12.51 -6.47
N GLY A 305 -9.69 12.77 -7.68
CA GLY A 305 -8.90 13.03 -8.88
C GLY A 305 -7.87 14.16 -8.71
N PRO A 306 -8.33 15.40 -8.43
CA PRO A 306 -7.44 16.52 -8.17
C PRO A 306 -6.50 16.32 -6.97
N ALA A 307 -6.99 15.70 -5.89
CA ALA A 307 -6.19 15.46 -4.69
C ALA A 307 -5.08 14.43 -4.93
N ALA A 308 -5.35 13.39 -5.72
CA ALA A 308 -4.37 12.39 -6.12
C ALA A 308 -3.33 12.97 -7.09
N SER A 309 -3.76 13.82 -8.03
CA SER A 309 -2.85 14.61 -8.89
C SER A 309 -1.91 15.46 -8.05
N ASP A 310 -2.44 16.31 -7.14
CA ASP A 310 -1.60 17.18 -6.32
C ASP A 310 -0.61 16.39 -5.45
N LEU A 311 -1.05 15.29 -4.85
CA LEU A 311 -0.17 14.40 -4.09
C LEU A 311 0.97 13.84 -4.96
N TYR A 312 0.64 13.34 -6.16
CA TYR A 312 1.60 12.77 -7.10
C TYR A 312 2.61 13.83 -7.58
N THR A 313 2.13 14.96 -8.11
CA THR A 313 2.99 16.03 -8.63
C THR A 313 3.84 16.66 -7.54
N LYS A 314 3.28 16.87 -6.34
CA LYS A 314 4.02 17.43 -5.20
C LYS A 314 5.14 16.48 -4.76
N ALA A 315 4.85 15.18 -4.61
CA ALA A 315 5.85 14.19 -4.20
C ALA A 315 7.01 14.11 -5.21
N LEU A 316 6.71 14.06 -6.51
CA LEU A 316 7.74 14.01 -7.54
C LEU A 316 8.55 15.29 -7.64
N ARG A 317 7.89 16.45 -7.57
CA ARG A 317 8.57 17.75 -7.57
C ARG A 317 9.51 17.91 -6.38
N GLU A 318 9.06 17.54 -5.18
CA GLU A 318 9.91 17.62 -3.98
C GLU A 318 11.13 16.70 -4.10
N PHE A 319 10.93 15.48 -4.62
CA PHE A 319 12.05 14.56 -4.89
C PHE A 319 13.02 15.16 -5.92
N ASP A 320 12.49 15.73 -7.01
CA ASP A 320 13.28 16.30 -8.09
C ASP A 320 14.09 17.52 -7.64
N GLU A 321 13.48 18.43 -6.89
CA GLU A 321 14.13 19.62 -6.34
C GLU A 321 15.22 19.27 -5.33
N LYS A 322 14.98 18.28 -4.45
CA LYS A 322 15.93 17.89 -3.40
C LYS A 322 17.08 17.01 -3.92
N THR A 323 16.94 16.41 -5.09
CA THR A 323 17.96 15.53 -5.70
C THR A 323 18.54 16.11 -7.00
N SER A 324 18.30 17.39 -7.30
CA SER A 324 18.62 18.02 -8.58
C SER A 324 20.12 17.94 -8.93
N SER A 325 20.99 17.97 -7.93
CA SER A 325 22.46 17.87 -8.09
C SER A 325 22.91 16.58 -8.78
N PHE A 326 22.07 15.54 -8.78
CA PHE A 326 22.38 14.21 -9.30
C PHE A 326 21.37 13.74 -10.35
N SER A 327 20.77 14.65 -11.13
CA SER A 327 19.69 14.35 -12.08
C SER A 327 20.03 13.25 -13.09
N GLU A 328 21.29 13.22 -13.57
CA GLU A 328 21.81 12.24 -14.53
C GLU A 328 22.27 10.93 -13.88
N ASN A 329 22.30 10.84 -12.55
CA ASN A 329 22.80 9.69 -11.84
C ASN A 329 21.86 8.48 -11.94
N ARG A 330 22.42 7.29 -12.19
CA ARG A 330 21.66 6.04 -12.31
C ARG A 330 20.84 5.71 -11.07
N PHE A 331 21.43 5.85 -9.88
CA PHE A 331 20.78 5.49 -8.62
C PHE A 331 19.60 6.40 -8.33
N ARG A 332 19.79 7.71 -8.54
CA ARG A 332 18.73 8.71 -8.45
C ARG A 332 17.59 8.41 -9.42
N ARG A 333 17.89 8.03 -10.67
CA ARG A 333 16.89 7.63 -11.67
C ARG A 333 16.10 6.39 -11.22
N THR A 334 16.79 5.37 -10.72
CA THR A 334 16.14 4.15 -10.21
C THR A 334 15.19 4.48 -9.05
N ARG A 335 15.64 5.27 -8.06
CA ARG A 335 14.78 5.65 -6.93
C ARG A 335 13.59 6.51 -7.31
N ARG A 336 13.81 7.44 -8.25
CA ARG A 336 12.70 8.22 -8.82
C ARG A 336 11.67 7.31 -9.49
N GLN A 337 12.11 6.30 -10.25
CA GLN A 337 11.19 5.36 -10.88
C GLN A 337 10.44 4.51 -9.86
N GLU A 338 11.12 4.01 -8.82
CA GLU A 338 10.45 3.26 -7.75
C GLU A 338 9.41 4.11 -7.00
N LEU A 339 9.65 5.42 -6.84
CA LEU A 339 8.66 6.34 -6.24
C LEU A 339 7.44 6.50 -7.15
N ILE A 340 7.65 6.65 -8.46
CA ILE A 340 6.58 6.70 -9.46
C ILE A 340 5.76 5.42 -9.37
N ASP A 341 6.39 4.26 -9.49
CA ASP A 341 5.70 2.96 -9.48
C ASP A 341 4.89 2.77 -8.20
N LEU A 342 5.43 3.14 -7.03
CA LEU A 342 4.72 3.05 -5.75
C LEU A 342 3.47 3.94 -5.71
N LEU A 343 3.57 5.19 -6.14
CA LEU A 343 2.46 6.14 -6.12
C LEU A 343 1.40 5.75 -7.16
N GLU A 344 1.82 5.39 -8.37
CA GLU A 344 0.92 4.99 -9.46
C GLU A 344 0.13 3.74 -9.08
N ASN A 345 0.79 2.71 -8.55
CA ASN A 345 0.12 1.49 -8.13
C ASN A 345 -0.90 1.75 -7.01
N ALA A 346 -0.54 2.57 -6.02
CA ALA A 346 -1.43 2.88 -4.90
C ALA A 346 -2.65 3.71 -5.34
N ILE A 347 -2.42 4.77 -6.11
CA ILE A 347 -3.49 5.66 -6.61
C ILE A 347 -4.39 4.90 -7.57
N SER A 348 -3.83 4.12 -8.50
CA SER A 348 -4.60 3.32 -9.46
C SER A 348 -5.44 2.25 -8.77
N GLY A 349 -4.90 1.60 -7.73
CA GLY A 349 -5.66 0.66 -6.91
C GLY A 349 -6.89 1.31 -6.28
N LEU A 350 -6.70 2.45 -5.61
CA LEU A 350 -7.79 3.23 -4.99
C LEU A 350 -8.81 3.73 -6.02
N PHE A 351 -8.35 4.15 -7.21
CA PHE A 351 -9.22 4.56 -8.30
C PHE A 351 -10.14 3.41 -8.76
N VAL A 352 -9.56 2.24 -9.04
CA VAL A 352 -10.31 1.05 -9.47
C VAL A 352 -11.30 0.60 -8.41
N ASP A 353 -10.91 0.61 -7.14
CA ASP A 353 -11.80 0.19 -6.05
C ASP A 353 -12.98 1.15 -5.86
N GLN A 354 -12.75 2.46 -5.99
CA GLN A 354 -13.83 3.45 -5.97
C GLN A 354 -14.76 3.33 -7.18
N LEU A 355 -14.24 3.03 -8.38
CA LEU A 355 -15.08 2.75 -9.55
C LEU A 355 -15.97 1.52 -9.32
N LYS A 356 -15.44 0.44 -8.72
CA LYS A 356 -16.23 -0.73 -8.34
C LYS A 356 -17.32 -0.37 -7.32
N LEU A 357 -17.04 0.52 -6.36
CA LEU A 357 -18.06 1.00 -5.42
C LEU A 357 -19.18 1.75 -6.15
N LEU A 358 -18.84 2.65 -7.09
CA LEU A 358 -19.81 3.35 -7.93
C LEU A 358 -20.64 2.40 -8.80
N GLN A 359 -20.00 1.41 -9.45
CA GLN A 359 -20.70 0.39 -10.24
C GLN A 359 -21.66 -0.45 -9.38
N ARG A 360 -21.24 -0.85 -8.17
CA ARG A 360 -22.11 -1.57 -7.22
C ARG A 360 -23.29 -0.72 -6.77
N ALA A 361 -23.06 0.55 -6.48
CA ALA A 361 -24.11 1.50 -6.12
C ALA A 361 -25.13 1.66 -7.25
N ALA A 362 -24.67 1.88 -8.49
CA ALA A 362 -25.53 2.00 -9.67
C ALA A 362 -26.36 0.73 -9.91
N ASN A 363 -25.73 -0.45 -9.85
CA ASN A 363 -26.42 -1.74 -9.98
C ASN A 363 -27.48 -1.95 -8.89
N SER A 364 -27.18 -1.59 -7.64
CA SER A 364 -28.12 -1.68 -6.53
C SER A 364 -29.31 -0.73 -6.72
N GLU A 365 -29.04 0.49 -7.17
CA GLU A 365 -30.06 1.51 -7.48
C GLU A 365 -31.03 1.03 -8.56
N VAL A 366 -30.51 0.52 -9.69
CA VAL A 366 -31.33 0.00 -10.79
C VAL A 366 -32.20 -1.16 -10.30
N ARG A 367 -31.64 -2.14 -9.57
CA ARG A 367 -32.43 -3.26 -9.03
C ARG A 367 -33.56 -2.77 -8.13
N THR A 368 -33.28 -1.81 -7.26
CA THR A 368 -34.26 -1.28 -6.29
C THR A 368 -35.40 -0.57 -7.01
N LYS A 369 -35.07 0.32 -7.95
CA LYS A 369 -36.07 1.06 -8.74
C LYS A 369 -36.92 0.17 -9.65
N LEU A 370 -36.30 -0.84 -10.28
CA LEU A 370 -37.04 -1.81 -11.10
C LEU A 370 -38.02 -2.62 -10.24
N LEU A 371 -37.61 -3.08 -9.05
CA LEU A 371 -38.50 -3.79 -8.13
C LEU A 371 -39.64 -2.91 -7.63
N GLU A 372 -39.38 -1.63 -7.35
CA GLU A 372 -40.42 -0.66 -6.97
C GLU A 372 -41.44 -0.44 -8.09
N GLU A 373 -41.01 -0.31 -9.33
CA GLU A 373 -41.94 -0.16 -10.46
C GLU A 373 -42.76 -1.45 -10.65
N VAL A 374 -42.18 -2.65 -10.53
CA VAL A 374 -42.95 -3.91 -10.54
C VAL A 374 -43.99 -3.94 -9.41
N ARG A 375 -43.64 -3.47 -8.20
CA ARG A 375 -44.61 -3.34 -7.11
C ARG A 375 -45.72 -2.35 -7.45
N ARG A 376 -45.45 -1.31 -8.27
CA ARG A 376 -46.40 -0.23 -8.60
C ARG A 376 -47.28 -0.47 -9.82
N SER A 377 -46.76 -1.04 -10.91
CA SER A 377 -47.52 -1.35 -12.14
C SER A 377 -47.66 -2.85 -12.47
N GLY A 378 -46.84 -3.74 -11.90
CA GLY A 378 -46.85 -5.18 -12.18
C GLY A 378 -46.13 -5.57 -13.48
N ILE A 379 -46.06 -4.65 -14.44
CA ILE A 379 -45.31 -4.74 -15.70
C ILE A 379 -44.48 -3.47 -15.83
N ILE A 380 -43.22 -3.60 -16.25
CA ILE A 380 -42.34 -2.45 -16.49
C ILE A 380 -42.39 -2.14 -17.99
N SER A 381 -42.64 -0.88 -18.35
CA SER A 381 -42.52 -0.44 -19.75
C SER A 381 -41.05 -0.26 -20.13
N GLU A 382 -40.72 -0.54 -21.40
CA GLU A 382 -39.38 -0.37 -21.96
C GLU A 382 -38.86 1.08 -21.77
N THR A 383 -39.73 2.07 -22.00
CA THR A 383 -39.44 3.49 -21.76
C THR A 383 -39.03 3.80 -20.32
N ARG A 384 -39.59 3.07 -19.34
CA ARG A 384 -39.29 3.28 -17.92
C ARG A 384 -37.98 2.58 -17.54
N GLN A 385 -37.69 1.41 -18.11
CA GLN A 385 -36.40 0.73 -17.96
C GLN A 385 -35.26 1.60 -18.47
N ASP A 386 -35.42 2.17 -19.67
CA ASP A 386 -34.44 3.09 -20.26
C ASP A 386 -34.21 4.32 -19.38
N SER A 387 -35.28 4.91 -18.84
CA SER A 387 -35.19 6.07 -17.95
C SER A 387 -34.39 5.76 -16.68
N ILE A 388 -34.67 4.64 -16.01
CA ILE A 388 -33.97 4.24 -14.77
C ILE A 388 -32.49 3.99 -15.06
N THR A 389 -32.19 3.35 -16.19
CA THR A 389 -30.83 3.00 -16.61
C THR A 389 -30.01 4.25 -16.92
N ARG A 390 -30.58 5.18 -17.69
CA ARG A 390 -29.92 6.47 -18.01
C ARG A 390 -29.64 7.28 -16.76
N GLU A 391 -30.56 7.31 -15.80
CA GLU A 391 -30.38 8.03 -14.53
C GLU A 391 -29.22 7.43 -13.72
N ALA A 392 -29.14 6.10 -13.62
CA ALA A 392 -28.05 5.42 -12.92
C ALA A 392 -26.69 5.62 -13.61
N ILE A 393 -26.63 5.55 -14.95
CA ILE A 393 -25.42 5.84 -15.73
C ILE A 393 -25.00 7.30 -15.52
N SER A 394 -25.94 8.25 -15.54
CA SER A 394 -25.63 9.67 -15.32
C SER A 394 -25.03 9.92 -13.93
N ARG A 395 -25.57 9.29 -12.87
CA ARG A 395 -24.98 9.38 -11.53
C ARG A 395 -23.60 8.74 -11.45
N PHE A 396 -23.41 7.58 -12.10
CA PHE A 396 -22.10 6.95 -12.21
C PHE A 396 -21.08 7.89 -12.88
N CYS A 397 -21.43 8.48 -14.04
CA CYS A 397 -20.55 9.40 -14.76
C CYS A 397 -20.15 10.60 -13.91
N SER A 398 -21.13 11.26 -13.26
CA SER A 398 -20.85 12.42 -12.41
C SER A 398 -19.95 12.07 -11.22
N GLY A 399 -20.16 10.90 -10.59
CA GLY A 399 -19.27 10.43 -9.54
C GLY A 399 -17.87 10.10 -10.06
N ALA A 400 -17.80 9.43 -11.21
CA ALA A 400 -16.56 8.96 -11.81
C ALA A 400 -15.67 10.11 -12.33
N GLU A 401 -16.26 11.20 -12.84
CA GLU A 401 -15.55 12.42 -13.23
C GLU A 401 -14.72 13.01 -12.06
N THR A 402 -15.22 12.92 -10.83
CA THR A 402 -14.49 13.41 -9.65
C THR A 402 -13.30 12.52 -9.24
N LEU A 403 -13.23 11.30 -9.81
CA LEU A 403 -12.18 10.32 -9.54
C LEU A 403 -11.07 10.33 -10.59
N GLU A 404 -11.28 10.94 -11.77
CA GLU A 404 -10.31 10.89 -12.86
C GLU A 404 -9.01 11.63 -12.50
N VAL A 405 -7.88 10.99 -12.76
CA VAL A 405 -6.54 11.52 -12.45
C VAL A 405 -5.82 11.80 -13.76
N SER A 406 -5.78 13.06 -14.17
CA SER A 406 -5.23 13.46 -15.47
C SER A 406 -3.74 13.15 -15.61
N ASP A 407 -2.94 13.38 -14.57
CA ASP A 407 -1.49 13.14 -14.59
C ASP A 407 -1.12 11.66 -14.79
N LEU A 408 -1.99 10.76 -14.31
CA LEU A 408 -1.83 9.31 -14.44
C LEU A 408 -2.63 8.71 -15.60
N ARG A 409 -3.34 9.55 -16.36
CA ARG A 409 -4.24 9.14 -17.47
C ARG A 409 -5.28 8.10 -17.04
N LEU A 410 -5.73 8.18 -15.79
CA LEU A 410 -6.77 7.29 -15.25
C LEU A 410 -8.14 7.84 -15.64
N SER A 411 -8.84 7.10 -16.51
CA SER A 411 -10.19 7.44 -16.98
C SER A 411 -11.21 6.36 -16.62
N ALA A 412 -12.43 6.80 -16.34
CA ALA A 412 -13.55 5.91 -16.04
C ALA A 412 -14.20 5.29 -17.28
N TYR A 413 -13.74 5.63 -18.49
CA TYR A 413 -14.36 5.20 -19.74
C TYR A 413 -14.57 3.68 -19.85
N ALA A 414 -13.54 2.88 -19.54
CA ALA A 414 -13.65 1.42 -19.60
C ALA A 414 -14.67 0.88 -18.58
N ALA A 415 -14.65 1.41 -17.34
CA ALA A 415 -15.58 1.02 -16.29
C ALA A 415 -17.03 1.44 -16.59
N ARG A 416 -17.22 2.53 -17.34
CA ARG A 416 -18.52 2.95 -17.85
C ARG A 416 -19.08 1.94 -18.86
N ILE A 417 -18.29 1.52 -19.84
CA ILE A 417 -18.71 0.52 -20.84
C ILE A 417 -19.06 -0.80 -20.14
N GLU A 418 -18.23 -1.23 -19.19
CA GLU A 418 -18.50 -2.42 -18.39
C GLU A 418 -19.83 -2.30 -17.63
N LEU A 419 -20.11 -1.14 -17.03
CA LEU A 419 -21.37 -0.88 -16.36
C LEU A 419 -22.56 -0.90 -17.32
N GLU A 420 -22.45 -0.25 -18.49
CA GLU A 420 -23.51 -0.22 -19.51
C GLU A 420 -23.88 -1.65 -19.95
N ASN A 421 -22.88 -2.48 -20.24
CA ASN A 421 -23.08 -3.90 -20.58
C ASN A 421 -23.70 -4.69 -19.43
N ALA A 422 -23.22 -4.48 -18.20
CA ALA A 422 -23.76 -5.15 -17.02
C ALA A 422 -25.22 -4.77 -16.75
N LEU A 423 -25.58 -3.49 -16.91
CA LEU A 423 -26.95 -3.00 -16.75
C LEU A 423 -27.85 -3.52 -17.87
N HIS A 424 -27.39 -3.55 -19.11
CA HIS A 424 -28.16 -4.14 -20.22
C HIS A 424 -28.45 -5.62 -19.95
N SER A 425 -27.45 -6.40 -19.54
CA SER A 425 -27.63 -7.81 -19.17
C SER A 425 -28.59 -7.99 -17.98
N LEU A 426 -28.52 -7.08 -17.01
CA LEU A 426 -29.42 -7.08 -15.85
C LEU A 426 -30.87 -6.85 -16.29
N ILE A 427 -31.13 -5.90 -17.17
CA ILE A 427 -32.48 -5.55 -17.65
C ILE A 427 -33.09 -6.68 -18.48
N THR A 428 -32.33 -7.27 -19.42
CA THR A 428 -32.83 -8.38 -20.25
C THR A 428 -33.17 -9.61 -19.42
N GLY A 429 -32.38 -9.89 -18.37
CA GLY A 429 -32.64 -10.98 -17.43
C GLY A 429 -33.67 -10.67 -16.34
N PHE A 430 -34.02 -9.40 -16.12
CA PHE A 430 -34.82 -8.98 -14.95
C PHE A 430 -36.25 -9.54 -14.99
N SER A 431 -36.91 -9.50 -16.15
CA SER A 431 -38.28 -9.98 -16.35
C SER A 431 -38.43 -11.48 -16.11
N GLY A 432 -37.38 -12.26 -16.41
CA GLY A 432 -37.30 -13.70 -16.14
C GLY A 432 -36.86 -14.06 -14.72
N SER A 433 -36.48 -13.08 -13.89
CA SER A 433 -35.98 -13.36 -12.54
C SER A 433 -37.09 -13.82 -11.60
N ALA A 434 -36.79 -14.82 -10.76
CA ALA A 434 -37.72 -15.34 -9.75
C ALA A 434 -38.20 -14.23 -8.79
N VAL A 435 -37.36 -13.22 -8.53
CA VAL A 435 -37.70 -12.07 -7.69
C VAL A 435 -38.72 -11.16 -8.37
N ALA A 436 -38.55 -10.84 -9.66
CA ALA A 436 -39.52 -10.04 -10.40
C ALA A 436 -40.86 -10.78 -10.54
N GLN A 437 -40.84 -12.07 -10.89
CA GLN A 437 -42.04 -12.90 -10.99
C GLN A 437 -42.74 -13.06 -9.64
N GLY A 438 -42.00 -13.31 -8.56
CA GLY A 438 -42.54 -13.42 -7.20
C GLY A 438 -43.16 -12.11 -6.72
N THR A 439 -42.55 -10.96 -7.05
CA THR A 439 -43.07 -9.63 -6.69
C THR A 439 -44.33 -9.29 -7.49
N ALA A 440 -44.35 -9.56 -8.79
CA ALA A 440 -45.52 -9.39 -9.65
C ALA A 440 -46.67 -10.33 -9.22
N ALA A 441 -46.37 -11.59 -8.92
CA ALA A 441 -47.34 -12.56 -8.41
C ALA A 441 -47.92 -12.14 -7.05
N SER A 442 -47.08 -11.64 -6.14
CA SER A 442 -47.53 -11.14 -4.83
C SER A 442 -48.45 -9.93 -4.97
N ARG A 443 -48.14 -9.00 -5.87
CA ARG A 443 -49.00 -7.86 -6.21
C ARG A 443 -50.31 -8.32 -6.84
N ASN A 444 -50.27 -9.24 -7.81
CA ASN A 444 -51.47 -9.80 -8.43
C ASN A 444 -52.33 -10.55 -7.41
N ALA A 445 -51.73 -11.25 -6.44
CA ALA A 445 -52.42 -11.89 -5.33
C ALA A 445 -53.03 -10.86 -4.38
N GLN A 446 -52.34 -9.74 -4.08
CA GLN A 446 -52.90 -8.62 -3.30
C GLN A 446 -54.07 -7.95 -4.01
N LEU A 447 -53.95 -7.66 -5.31
CA LEU A 447 -55.03 -7.13 -6.14
C LEU A 447 -56.20 -8.12 -6.19
N SER A 448 -55.93 -9.41 -6.36
CA SER A 448 -56.94 -10.47 -6.35
C SER A 448 -57.62 -10.61 -4.99
N ARG A 449 -56.92 -10.40 -3.87
CA ARG A 449 -57.50 -10.36 -2.53
C ARG A 449 -58.34 -9.10 -2.30
N SER A 450 -57.92 -7.96 -2.84
CA SER A 450 -58.72 -6.72 -2.82
C SER A 450 -59.97 -6.84 -3.69
N ASN A 451 -59.85 -7.45 -4.88
CA ASN A 451 -60.97 -7.73 -5.79
C ASN A 451 -61.85 -8.89 -5.28
N ARG A 452 -61.33 -9.82 -4.47
CA ARG A 452 -62.16 -10.83 -3.78
C ARG A 452 -63.02 -10.25 -2.66
N ARG A 453 -62.82 -9.00 -2.23
CA ARG A 453 -63.81 -8.27 -1.43
C ARG A 453 -64.95 -7.67 -2.25
N THR A 454 -64.84 -7.64 -3.58
CA THR A 454 -65.85 -7.09 -4.50
C THR A 454 -66.30 -8.06 -5.60
N TYR A 455 -65.81 -9.30 -5.60
CA TYR A 455 -66.22 -10.31 -6.57
C TYR A 455 -66.02 -11.72 -5.98
N ILE A 456 -67.14 -12.37 -5.65
CA ILE A 456 -67.21 -13.81 -5.42
C ILE A 456 -67.66 -14.44 -6.74
N PRO A 457 -66.76 -15.13 -7.45
CA PRO A 457 -67.23 -16.25 -8.27
C PRO A 457 -66.31 -17.45 -8.08
N GLY A 458 -66.93 -18.57 -7.78
CA GLY A 458 -66.30 -19.87 -7.78
C GLY A 458 -67.33 -20.92 -8.14
N ASN A 459 -67.00 -21.64 -9.22
CA ASN A 459 -67.33 -23.04 -9.52
C ASN A 459 -68.62 -23.32 -10.28
N ILE A 460 -68.47 -23.50 -11.60
CA ILE A 460 -69.31 -24.40 -12.39
C ILE A 460 -68.93 -25.83 -11.99
N LEU A 461 -69.64 -26.36 -11.00
CA LEU A 461 -70.00 -27.78 -10.94
C LEU A 461 -71.27 -27.95 -11.81
N PRO A 462 -71.66 -29.15 -12.28
CA PRO A 462 -73.01 -29.33 -12.80
C PRO A 462 -73.97 -29.05 -11.65
N GLY A 463 -74.47 -27.81 -11.61
CA GLY A 463 -75.14 -27.24 -10.45
C GLY A 463 -76.59 -27.05 -10.80
N VAL A 464 -77.46 -27.82 -10.15
CA VAL A 464 -78.88 -27.47 -10.09
C VAL A 464 -78.97 -26.22 -9.23
N SER A 465 -79.25 -25.07 -9.84
CA SER A 465 -79.48 -23.85 -9.07
C SER A 465 -80.95 -23.80 -8.64
N LEU A 466 -81.18 -23.78 -7.32
CA LEU A 466 -82.51 -23.72 -6.71
C LEU A 466 -82.81 -22.28 -6.32
N GLY A 467 -83.68 -21.61 -7.06
CA GLY A 467 -84.14 -20.26 -6.76
C GLY A 467 -85.54 -20.26 -6.13
N LEU A 468 -85.67 -19.83 -4.88
CA LEU A 468 -86.96 -19.36 -4.35
C LEU A 468 -87.18 -17.91 -4.80
N SER A 469 -88.28 -17.65 -5.49
CA SER A 469 -88.76 -16.31 -5.79
C SER A 469 -90.03 -16.05 -5.01
N VAL A 470 -90.10 -14.91 -4.32
CA VAL A 470 -91.31 -14.46 -3.64
C VAL A 470 -91.77 -13.20 -4.33
N THR A 471 -93.01 -13.21 -4.83
CA THR A 471 -93.65 -12.00 -5.34
C THR A 471 -94.69 -11.56 -4.34
N SER A 472 -94.58 -10.32 -3.87
CA SER A 472 -95.56 -9.69 -3.00
C SER A 472 -96.09 -8.43 -3.63
N GLU A 473 -97.40 -8.29 -3.69
CA GLU A 473 -98.07 -7.15 -4.27
C GLU A 473 -99.08 -6.59 -3.27
N VAL A 474 -99.00 -5.28 -3.04
CA VAL A 474 -99.95 -4.54 -2.20
C VAL A 474 -100.87 -3.73 -3.12
N ARG A 475 -102.17 -3.95 -3.00
CA ARG A 475 -103.18 -3.32 -3.84
C ARG A 475 -104.13 -2.50 -3.00
N ASN A 476 -104.35 -1.24 -3.37
CA ASN A 476 -105.30 -0.37 -2.69
C ASN A 476 -106.41 0.05 -3.65
N ASN A 477 -107.64 0.20 -3.14
CA ASN A 477 -108.78 0.59 -3.98
C ASN A 477 -108.72 2.09 -4.31
N GLY A 478 -108.68 2.44 -5.59
CA GLY A 478 -108.70 3.83 -6.05
C GLY A 478 -108.95 3.98 -7.54
N TYR A 479 -109.25 5.20 -7.98
CA TYR A 479 -109.45 5.55 -9.39
C TYR A 479 -108.15 6.14 -9.95
N GLY A 480 -107.21 5.27 -10.33
CA GLY A 480 -105.94 5.62 -10.95
C GLY A 480 -105.35 4.42 -11.69
N ASN A 481 -104.27 4.64 -12.45
CA ASN A 481 -103.46 3.58 -13.07
C ASN A 481 -102.01 3.69 -12.56
N ALA A 482 -101.86 3.91 -11.26
CA ALA A 482 -100.55 4.11 -10.66
C ALA A 482 -100.01 2.76 -10.19
N GLN A 483 -99.12 2.19 -11.00
CA GLN A 483 -98.41 0.97 -10.66
C GLN A 483 -96.93 1.26 -10.48
N LEU A 484 -96.37 0.79 -9.38
CA LEU A 484 -94.94 0.82 -9.08
C LEU A 484 -94.45 -0.61 -8.87
N TRP A 485 -93.39 -0.97 -9.58
CA TRP A 485 -92.76 -2.26 -9.45
C TRP A 485 -91.30 -2.04 -9.05
N SER A 486 -90.87 -2.72 -8.00
CA SER A 486 -89.48 -2.77 -7.59
C SER A 486 -89.05 -4.22 -7.51
N SER A 487 -88.02 -4.56 -8.26
CA SER A 487 -87.48 -5.91 -8.32
C SER A 487 -86.04 -5.89 -7.83
N TYR A 488 -85.75 -6.73 -6.84
CA TYR A 488 -84.39 -6.98 -6.38
C TYR A 488 -84.01 -8.43 -6.70
N SER A 489 -82.98 -8.59 -7.51
CA SER A 489 -82.42 -9.89 -7.87
C SER A 489 -81.01 -10.00 -7.30
N ASN A 490 -80.75 -11.05 -6.53
CA ASN A 490 -79.41 -11.38 -6.06
C ASN A 490 -79.14 -12.87 -6.31
N GLY A 491 -78.46 -13.15 -7.43
CA GLY A 491 -78.25 -14.51 -7.91
C GLY A 491 -79.57 -15.18 -8.35
N PRO A 492 -79.82 -16.46 -7.99
CA PRO A 492 -81.01 -17.21 -8.42
C PRO A 492 -82.30 -16.81 -7.69
N HIS A 493 -82.22 -15.93 -6.68
CA HIS A 493 -83.36 -15.45 -5.92
C HIS A 493 -83.83 -14.09 -6.42
N THR A 494 -85.13 -13.97 -6.65
CA THR A 494 -85.77 -12.72 -7.07
C THR A 494 -86.89 -12.37 -6.10
N LEU A 495 -86.86 -11.15 -5.58
CA LEU A 495 -87.94 -10.54 -4.82
C LEU A 495 -88.58 -9.46 -5.67
N ASN A 496 -89.87 -9.62 -5.95
CA ASN A 496 -90.67 -8.64 -6.67
C ASN A 496 -91.67 -8.01 -5.70
N LEU A 497 -91.57 -6.70 -5.54
CA LEU A 497 -92.48 -5.87 -4.75
C LEU A 497 -93.26 -4.98 -5.69
N GLY A 498 -94.56 -5.21 -5.78
CA GLY A 498 -95.50 -4.40 -6.55
C GLY A 498 -96.39 -3.57 -5.64
N TYR A 499 -96.63 -2.32 -6.01
CA TYR A 499 -97.76 -1.52 -5.54
C TYR A 499 -98.62 -1.19 -6.75
N ALA A 500 -99.90 -1.54 -6.70
CA ALA A 500 -100.85 -1.19 -7.74
C ALA A 500 -102.06 -0.50 -7.11
N ASN A 501 -102.40 0.66 -7.65
CA ASN A 501 -103.63 1.37 -7.33
C ASN A 501 -104.49 1.43 -8.59
N ASP A 502 -105.21 0.34 -8.83
CA ASP A 502 -106.11 0.17 -9.96
C ASP A 502 -107.52 -0.08 -9.44
N ALA A 503 -108.54 0.45 -10.12
CA ALA A 503 -109.93 0.12 -9.82
C ALA A 503 -110.16 -1.37 -10.07
N ASP A 504 -110.81 -2.06 -9.12
CA ASP A 504 -111.18 -3.46 -9.24
C ASP A 504 -112.17 -3.61 -10.42
N ALA A 505 -111.66 -3.87 -11.63
CA ALA A 505 -112.49 -4.16 -12.80
C ALA A 505 -113.41 -5.40 -12.57
N VAL A 506 -113.14 -6.15 -11.50
CA VAL A 506 -113.87 -7.33 -11.06
C VAL A 506 -115.19 -6.99 -10.33
N LEU A 507 -115.39 -5.75 -9.83
CA LEU A 507 -116.64 -5.38 -9.13
C LEU A 507 -117.84 -5.05 -10.04
N GLN A 508 -117.67 -4.95 -11.37
CA GLN A 508 -118.80 -4.76 -12.31
C GLN A 508 -119.35 -6.07 -12.92
N GLN A 509 -118.69 -7.22 -12.75
CA GLN A 509 -119.12 -8.50 -13.32
C GLN A 509 -119.26 -9.64 -12.30
N GLY A 510 -119.60 -9.31 -11.04
CA GLY A 510 -120.06 -10.30 -10.05
C GLY A 510 -119.01 -11.33 -9.60
N GLY A 511 -117.72 -11.09 -9.83
CA GLY A 511 -116.62 -11.90 -9.29
C GLY A 511 -116.19 -11.41 -7.91
N GLY A 512 -115.77 -12.32 -7.03
CA GLY A 512 -115.29 -11.98 -5.67
C GLY A 512 -114.04 -11.08 -5.69
N GLY A 513 -113.95 -10.17 -4.70
CA GLY A 513 -112.90 -9.15 -4.62
C GLY A 513 -111.48 -9.70 -4.53
N VAL A 514 -110.52 -8.93 -5.05
CA VAL A 514 -109.10 -9.30 -5.07
C VAL A 514 -108.46 -8.98 -3.71
N PRO A 515 -107.59 -9.84 -3.14
CA PRO A 515 -106.98 -9.58 -1.83
C PRO A 515 -106.05 -8.36 -1.84
N PHE A 516 -106.09 -7.57 -0.76
CA PHE A 516 -105.26 -6.39 -0.52
C PHE A 516 -103.75 -6.69 -0.62
N ILE A 517 -103.34 -7.90 -0.23
CA ILE A 517 -101.96 -8.38 -0.40
C ILE A 517 -102.00 -9.73 -1.09
N ARG A 518 -101.24 -9.87 -2.18
CA ARG A 518 -100.97 -11.14 -2.84
C ARG A 518 -99.53 -11.54 -2.60
N LEU A 519 -99.31 -12.72 -2.03
CA LEU A 519 -97.97 -13.28 -1.85
C LEU A 519 -97.88 -14.64 -2.56
N GLN A 520 -96.99 -14.75 -3.53
CA GLN A 520 -96.84 -15.96 -4.35
C GLN A 520 -95.37 -16.40 -4.36
N PRO A 521 -95.01 -17.46 -3.61
CA PRO A 521 -93.72 -18.11 -3.75
C PRO A 521 -93.71 -18.98 -5.01
N SER A 522 -92.61 -18.96 -5.75
CA SER A 522 -92.35 -19.85 -6.88
C SER A 522 -90.93 -20.39 -6.80
N LEU A 523 -90.76 -21.66 -7.13
CA LEU A 523 -89.46 -22.33 -7.15
C LEU A 523 -89.00 -22.46 -8.60
N ARG A 524 -87.77 -22.05 -8.90
CA ARG A 524 -87.15 -22.23 -10.21
C ARG A 524 -85.93 -23.13 -10.09
N PHE A 525 -85.78 -24.01 -11.09
CA PHE A 525 -84.62 -24.88 -11.27
C PHE A 525 -84.01 -24.57 -12.62
N ASP A 526 -82.74 -24.15 -12.63
CA ASP A 526 -81.94 -24.09 -13.86
C ASP A 526 -80.88 -25.19 -13.83
N ILE A 527 -80.83 -25.98 -14.91
CA ILE A 527 -79.93 -27.12 -15.08
C ILE A 527 -79.11 -26.90 -16.35
N ASP A 528 -77.82 -26.62 -16.18
CA ASP A 528 -76.87 -26.49 -17.30
C ASP A 528 -76.29 -27.87 -17.67
N ALA A 529 -76.50 -28.31 -18.91
CA ALA A 529 -75.95 -29.56 -19.46
C ALA A 529 -74.88 -29.26 -20.53
N PRO A 530 -73.58 -29.51 -20.28
CA PRO A 530 -72.54 -29.41 -21.30
C PRO A 530 -72.43 -30.73 -22.08
N TYR A 531 -72.11 -30.66 -23.38
CA TYR A 531 -71.98 -31.74 -24.38
C TYR A 531 -73.23 -32.09 -25.20
N MET A 532 -73.53 -31.26 -26.22
CA MET A 532 -74.29 -31.68 -27.41
C MET A 532 -74.03 -30.73 -28.61
N CYS A 533 -72.80 -30.25 -28.81
CA CYS A 533 -72.52 -29.26 -29.88
C CYS A 533 -71.22 -29.46 -30.69
N SER A 534 -70.57 -30.63 -30.65
CA SER A 534 -69.33 -30.89 -31.42
C SER A 534 -69.47 -31.82 -32.63
N GLU A 535 -70.66 -32.35 -32.91
CA GLU A 535 -70.84 -33.39 -33.96
C GLU A 535 -71.65 -32.91 -35.19
N LEU A 536 -72.24 -31.71 -35.15
CA LEU A 536 -73.03 -31.15 -36.27
C LEU A 536 -72.23 -30.21 -37.20
N GLN A 537 -71.01 -29.78 -36.83
CA GLN A 537 -70.18 -28.91 -37.68
C GLN A 537 -69.22 -29.68 -38.62
N LYS A 538 -68.92 -30.95 -38.37
CA LYS A 538 -68.07 -31.78 -39.26
C LYS A 538 -68.81 -32.43 -40.44
N ARG A 539 -70.14 -32.32 -40.53
CA ARG A 539 -70.95 -32.81 -41.66
C ARG A 539 -71.31 -31.76 -42.72
N ARG A 540 -70.83 -30.52 -42.60
CA ARG A 540 -71.14 -29.41 -43.54
C ARG A 540 -70.02 -29.02 -44.52
N GLN A 541 -68.85 -29.67 -44.48
CA GLN A 541 -67.74 -29.42 -45.43
C GLN A 541 -67.38 -30.62 -46.33
N GLY A 542 -68.36 -31.46 -46.65
CA GLY A 542 -68.24 -32.49 -47.68
C GLY A 542 -69.48 -32.53 -48.56
N GLY A 543 -69.47 -31.81 -49.69
CA GLY A 543 -70.50 -31.94 -50.71
C GLY A 543 -70.76 -30.69 -51.55
N ARG A 544 -70.07 -30.61 -52.71
CA ARG A 544 -70.27 -29.83 -53.95
C ARG A 544 -68.97 -29.10 -54.32
N GLY A 545 -68.34 -29.36 -55.47
CA GLY A 545 -68.98 -29.56 -56.78
C GLY A 545 -69.21 -28.19 -57.37
#